data_AF-A0A958ZST8-F1
#
_entry.id   AF-A0A958ZST8-F1
#
_cell.length_a   1.000
_cell.length_b   1.000
_cell.length_c   1.000
_cell.angle_alpha   90.00
_cell.angle_beta   90.00
_cell.angle_gamma   90.00
#
_symmetry.space_group_name_H-M   'P 1'
#
loop_
_entity.id
_entity.type
_entity.pdbx_description
1 polymer ?
#
loop_
_entity_poly.entity_id
_entity_poly.type
_entity_poly.pdbx_seq_one_letter_code
_entity_poly.pdbx_strand_id
1 'polypeptide(L)'
;MNTDINSTIETTTETREELITRLYETCFPPVARFIRKKGGTLEEAKDLFQDGIVIYYEQVVKGQTTIQSDESQYLLGIVRHLWSRRFNEIKNLEPLPPGVIALGNEKQVDPCIKALSKFLLQSGQKCMALLQAFYYDKISMDQMAKKFGFASARSATVQKFKCLEKIRDNVKKSLMSYEDFFE
;
A
#
# COMPACT_ATOMS: atom_id res chain seq x y z
N MET A 1 -5.61 5.96 -48.17
CA MET A 1 -5.37 4.50 -48.21
C MET A 1 -4.22 4.23 -47.27
N ASN A 2 -4.54 3.54 -46.16
CA ASN A 2 -3.68 2.74 -45.28
C ASN A 2 -2.50 3.46 -44.58
N THR A 3 -2.69 3.85 -43.31
CA THR A 3 -2.37 3.10 -42.07
C THR A 3 -0.88 2.98 -41.82
N ASP A 4 -0.39 3.78 -40.88
CA ASP A 4 0.65 3.35 -39.93
C ASP A 4 0.35 3.99 -38.56
N ILE A 5 -0.42 3.24 -37.77
CA ILE A 5 -0.69 3.48 -36.35
C ILE A 5 0.38 2.69 -35.61
N ASN A 6 1.60 3.24 -35.53
CA ASN A 6 2.65 2.76 -34.64
C ASN A 6 3.17 3.96 -33.84
N SER A 7 2.25 4.63 -33.15
CA SER A 7 2.58 5.61 -32.12
C SER A 7 2.98 4.87 -30.84
N THR A 8 4.24 5.08 -30.45
CA THR A 8 4.60 5.34 -29.06
C THR A 8 4.45 4.15 -28.10
N ILE A 9 5.21 3.09 -28.36
CA ILE A 9 5.79 2.29 -27.28
C ILE A 9 7.31 2.33 -27.48
N GLU A 10 7.87 3.54 -27.51
CA GLU A 10 9.30 3.74 -27.36
C GLU A 10 9.62 3.57 -25.88
N THR A 11 10.07 2.36 -25.54
CA THR A 11 11.24 2.11 -24.68
C THR A 11 11.69 3.30 -23.81
N THR A 12 11.11 3.48 -22.63
CA THR A 12 11.72 4.29 -21.57
C THR A 12 12.17 3.37 -20.43
N THR A 13 13.48 3.18 -20.33
CA THR A 13 14.16 2.95 -19.06
C THR A 13 14.11 4.25 -18.25
N GLU A 14 12.90 4.75 -17.96
CA GLU A 14 12.73 5.84 -16.99
C GLU A 14 12.86 5.24 -15.59
N THR A 15 13.72 5.85 -14.80
CA THR A 15 13.84 5.51 -13.39
C THR A 15 12.50 5.84 -12.72
N ARG A 16 12.05 5.01 -11.77
CA ARG A 16 10.78 5.24 -11.05
C ARG A 16 10.63 6.67 -10.53
N GLU A 17 11.74 7.28 -10.13
CA GLU A 17 11.80 8.66 -9.63
C GLU A 17 11.50 9.71 -10.73
N GLU A 18 11.99 9.51 -11.95
CA GLU A 18 11.77 10.41 -13.09
C GLU A 18 10.31 10.38 -13.53
N LEU A 19 9.72 9.19 -13.61
CA LEU A 19 8.31 9.00 -13.93
C LEU A 19 7.40 9.67 -12.90
N ILE A 20 7.68 9.48 -11.60
CA ILE A 20 6.92 10.13 -10.53
C ILE A 20 7.06 11.65 -10.62
N THR A 21 8.27 12.16 -10.84
CA THR A 21 8.53 13.61 -10.95
C THR A 21 7.77 14.22 -12.11
N ARG A 22 7.82 13.60 -13.29
CA ARG A 22 7.06 14.01 -14.47
C ARG A 22 5.56 14.06 -14.17
N LEU A 23 4.99 13.01 -13.58
CA LEU A 23 3.58 12.95 -13.21
C LEU A 23 3.20 14.07 -12.24
N TYR A 24 4.05 14.37 -11.26
CA TYR A 24 3.84 15.49 -10.35
C TYR A 24 3.79 16.84 -11.07
N GLU A 25 4.66 17.08 -12.05
CA GLU A 25 4.69 18.35 -12.76
C GLU A 25 3.51 18.51 -13.73
N THR A 26 3.13 17.45 -14.44
CA THR A 26 2.11 17.52 -15.49
C THR A 26 0.69 17.27 -14.96
N CYS A 27 0.52 16.34 -14.03
CA CYS A 27 -0.80 15.84 -13.62
C CYS A 27 -1.28 16.40 -12.28
N PHE A 28 -0.40 16.88 -11.40
CA PHE A 28 -0.82 17.43 -10.11
C PHE A 28 -1.63 18.75 -10.22
N PRO A 29 -1.26 19.73 -11.07
CA PRO A 29 -2.00 20.99 -11.18
C PRO A 29 -3.50 20.82 -11.49
N PRO A 30 -3.94 19.99 -12.46
CA PRO A 30 -5.36 19.76 -12.72
C PRO A 30 -6.06 19.03 -11.56
N VAL A 31 -5.36 18.14 -10.86
CA VAL A 31 -5.88 17.44 -9.67
C VAL A 31 -6.11 18.42 -8.52
N ALA A 32 -5.11 19.25 -8.19
CA ALA A 32 -5.23 20.26 -7.13
C ALA A 32 -6.38 21.25 -7.42
N ARG A 33 -6.56 21.64 -8.70
CA ARG A 33 -7.70 22.48 -9.12
C ARG A 33 -9.04 21.78 -8.92
N PHE A 34 -9.13 20.49 -9.24
CA PHE A 34 -10.34 19.70 -9.04
C PHE A 34 -10.72 19.60 -7.56
N ILE A 35 -9.77 19.25 -6.70
CA ILE A 35 -10.00 19.10 -5.25
C ILE A 35 -10.38 20.44 -4.60
N ARG A 36 -9.68 21.52 -4.95
CA ARG A 36 -10.03 22.87 -4.48
C ARG A 36 -11.44 23.27 -4.89
N LYS A 37 -11.88 22.95 -6.12
CA LYS A 37 -13.25 23.22 -6.59
C LYS A 37 -14.31 22.43 -5.79
N LYS A 38 -13.93 21.29 -5.24
CA LYS A 38 -14.78 20.44 -4.39
C LYS A 38 -14.71 20.81 -2.90
N GLY A 39 -13.99 21.86 -2.53
CA GLY A 39 -13.85 22.32 -1.15
C GLY A 39 -12.77 21.59 -0.35
N GLY A 40 -11.94 20.77 -0.99
CA GLY A 40 -10.83 20.09 -0.31
C GLY A 40 -9.59 20.97 -0.17
N THR A 41 -8.68 20.57 0.72
CA THR A 41 -7.44 21.28 0.99
C THR A 41 -6.31 20.87 0.02
N LEU A 42 -5.22 21.65 0.00
CA LEU A 42 -4.04 21.31 -0.79
C LEU A 42 -3.37 20.02 -0.28
N GLU A 43 -3.40 19.76 1.03
CA GLU A 43 -2.87 18.54 1.62
C GLU A 43 -3.69 17.32 1.17
N GLU A 44 -5.03 17.42 1.21
CA GLU A 44 -5.90 16.36 0.68
C GLU A 44 -5.67 16.10 -0.80
N ALA A 45 -5.38 17.16 -1.58
CA ALA A 45 -5.03 17.00 -2.98
C ALA A 45 -3.71 16.24 -3.17
N LYS A 46 -2.70 16.47 -2.32
CA LYS A 46 -1.42 15.74 -2.35
C LYS A 46 -1.61 14.28 -1.98
N ASP A 47 -2.37 14.00 -0.92
CA ASP A 47 -2.63 12.64 -0.45
C ASP A 47 -3.35 11.82 -1.52
N LEU A 48 -4.45 12.35 -2.07
CA LEU A 48 -5.23 11.67 -3.11
C LEU A 48 -4.42 11.48 -4.39
N PHE A 49 -3.53 12.41 -4.70
CA PHE A 49 -2.66 12.30 -5.85
C PHE A 49 -1.60 11.20 -5.66
N GLN A 50 -1.02 11.07 -4.46
CA GLN A 50 -0.10 9.98 -4.13
C GLN A 50 -0.78 8.62 -4.24
N ASP A 51 -1.97 8.47 -3.66
CA ASP A 51 -2.77 7.25 -3.78
C ASP A 51 -3.08 6.94 -5.25
N GLY A 52 -3.41 7.97 -6.03
CA GLY A 52 -3.66 7.86 -7.46
C GLY A 52 -2.43 7.36 -8.25
N ILE A 53 -1.23 7.88 -7.95
CA ILE A 53 0.01 7.45 -8.60
C ILE A 53 0.31 5.98 -8.28
N VAL A 54 0.10 5.55 -7.03
CA VAL A 54 0.32 4.15 -6.64
C VAL A 54 -0.60 3.23 -7.45
N ILE A 55 -1.90 3.56 -7.52
CA ILE A 55 -2.88 2.78 -8.31
C ILE A 55 -2.49 2.78 -9.79
N TYR A 56 -2.12 3.93 -10.35
CA TYR A 56 -1.67 4.05 -11.73
C TYR A 56 -0.47 3.14 -12.01
N TYR A 57 0.55 3.20 -11.15
CA TYR A 57 1.75 2.37 -11.26
C TYR A 57 1.40 0.88 -11.17
N GLU A 58 0.52 0.48 -10.26
CA GLU A 58 0.08 -0.91 -10.17
C GLU A 58 -0.65 -1.39 -11.43
N GLN A 59 -1.49 -0.55 -12.03
CA GLN A 59 -2.25 -0.91 -13.24
C GLN A 59 -1.36 -0.99 -14.48
N VAL A 60 -0.43 -0.05 -14.64
CA VAL A 60 0.51 0.01 -15.78
C VAL A 60 1.58 -1.06 -15.68
N VAL A 61 2.23 -1.22 -14.52
CA VAL A 61 3.34 -2.16 -14.34
C VAL A 61 2.88 -3.60 -14.20
N LYS A 62 1.68 -3.87 -13.67
CA LYS A 62 1.09 -5.23 -13.68
C LYS A 62 0.41 -5.57 -15.02
N GLY A 63 0.47 -4.69 -16.03
CA GLY A 63 0.07 -4.98 -17.41
C GLY A 63 -1.42 -5.28 -17.60
N GLN A 64 -2.30 -4.77 -16.74
CA GLN A 64 -3.73 -5.11 -16.79
C GLN A 64 -4.52 -4.27 -17.80
N THR A 65 -3.98 -3.16 -18.30
CA THR A 65 -4.68 -2.32 -19.28
C THR A 65 -3.75 -1.64 -20.27
N THR A 66 -4.11 -1.69 -21.56
CA THR A 66 -3.58 -0.78 -22.57
C THR A 66 -4.27 0.57 -22.37
N ILE A 67 -3.62 1.49 -21.68
CA ILE A 67 -4.19 2.83 -21.45
C ILE A 67 -4.19 3.56 -22.81
N GLN A 68 -5.36 3.65 -23.44
CA GLN A 68 -5.56 4.40 -24.70
C GLN A 68 -5.84 5.90 -24.47
N SER A 69 -5.91 6.33 -23.20
CA SER A 69 -6.18 7.70 -22.79
C SER A 69 -4.90 8.40 -22.33
N ASP A 70 -4.83 9.71 -22.53
CA ASP A 70 -3.79 10.56 -21.96
C ASP A 70 -3.58 10.30 -20.45
N GLU A 71 -2.33 10.16 -20.01
CA GLU A 71 -1.94 9.78 -18.65
C GLU A 71 -2.56 10.73 -17.60
N SER A 72 -2.64 12.02 -17.94
CA SER A 72 -3.25 13.05 -17.11
C SER A 72 -4.74 12.82 -16.89
N GLN A 73 -5.47 12.41 -17.94
CA GLN A 73 -6.91 12.15 -17.85
C GLN A 73 -7.20 10.91 -17.02
N TYR A 74 -6.37 9.88 -17.18
CA TYR A 74 -6.50 8.64 -16.44
C TYR A 74 -6.24 8.85 -14.95
N LEU A 75 -5.14 9.51 -14.60
CA LEU A 75 -4.80 9.82 -13.20
C LEU A 75 -5.86 10.73 -12.56
N LEU A 76 -6.35 11.73 -13.29
CA LEU A 76 -7.46 12.57 -12.84
C LEU A 76 -8.76 11.76 -12.65
N GLY A 77 -9.01 10.74 -13.49
CA GLY A 77 -10.10 9.78 -13.33
C GLY A 77 -10.01 8.98 -12.03
N ILE A 78 -8.83 8.45 -11.71
CA ILE A 78 -8.56 7.75 -10.45
C ILE A 78 -8.85 8.68 -9.26
N VAL A 79 -8.29 9.89 -9.27
CA VAL A 79 -8.47 10.84 -8.16
C VAL A 79 -9.94 11.24 -7.99
N ARG A 80 -10.70 11.41 -9.08
CA ARG A 80 -12.16 11.65 -9.00
C ARG A 80 -12.90 10.49 -8.32
N HIS A 81 -12.52 9.26 -8.62
CA HIS A 81 -13.10 8.08 -8.00
C HIS A 81 -12.78 8.02 -6.50
N LEU A 82 -11.52 8.25 -6.12
CA LEU A 82 -11.07 8.31 -4.72
C LEU A 82 -11.80 9.42 -3.94
N TRP A 83 -11.94 10.61 -4.52
CA TRP A 83 -12.69 11.71 -3.91
C TRP A 83 -14.17 11.37 -3.70
N SER A 84 -14.81 10.75 -4.69
CA SER A 84 -16.22 10.38 -4.62
C SER A 84 -16.48 9.31 -3.56
N ARG A 85 -15.56 8.34 -3.46
CA ARG A 85 -15.58 7.32 -2.40
C ARG A 85 -15.45 7.95 -1.02
N ARG A 86 -14.44 8.81 -0.80
CA ARG A 86 -14.23 9.52 0.48
C ARG A 86 -15.45 10.36 0.86
N PHE A 87 -16.07 11.04 -0.12
CA PHE A 87 -17.27 11.84 0.14
C PHE A 87 -18.49 10.98 0.47
N ASN A 88 -18.67 9.81 -0.15
CA ASN A 88 -19.74 8.88 0.19
C ASN A 88 -19.54 8.26 1.59
N GLU A 89 -18.30 7.93 1.96
CA GLU A 89 -17.96 7.47 3.31
C GLU A 89 -18.30 8.55 4.35
N ILE A 90 -17.94 9.82 4.09
CA ILE A 90 -18.29 10.97 4.95
C ILE A 90 -19.81 11.22 5.03
N LYS A 91 -20.53 11.08 3.91
CA LYS A 91 -21.99 11.28 3.88
C LYS A 91 -22.75 10.19 4.64
N ASN A 92 -22.19 8.99 4.75
CA ASN A 92 -22.78 7.87 5.48
C ASN A 92 -22.37 7.83 6.96
N LEU A 93 -21.44 8.68 7.39
CA LEU A 93 -21.11 8.87 8.80
C LEU A 93 -22.13 9.81 9.44
N GLU A 94 -22.79 9.38 10.51
CA GLU A 94 -23.61 10.27 11.33
C GLU A 94 -22.80 11.51 11.74
N PRO A 95 -23.41 12.71 11.80
CA PRO A 95 -22.70 13.91 12.25
C PRO A 95 -22.21 13.71 13.68
N LEU A 96 -20.89 13.73 13.87
CA LEU A 96 -20.28 13.74 15.19
C LEU A 96 -20.78 14.97 15.98
N PRO A 97 -21.06 14.82 17.29
CA PRO A 97 -21.51 15.92 18.13
C PRO A 97 -20.49 17.07 18.13
N PRO A 98 -20.95 18.34 18.14
CA PRO A 98 -20.06 19.50 18.09
C PRO A 98 -19.16 19.55 19.34
N GLY A 99 -17.85 19.40 19.13
CA GLY A 99 -16.85 19.35 20.20
C GLY A 99 -15.62 18.49 19.89
N VAL A 100 -15.67 17.66 18.84
CA VAL A 100 -14.51 16.85 18.42
C VAL A 100 -13.60 17.69 17.53
N ILE A 101 -12.49 18.18 18.09
CA ILE A 101 -11.37 18.70 17.31
C ILE A 101 -10.79 17.52 16.54
N ALA A 102 -10.86 17.55 15.21
CA ALA A 102 -10.20 16.57 14.36
C ALA A 102 -8.68 16.76 14.49
N LEU A 103 -8.05 16.03 15.41
CA LEU A 103 -6.62 15.79 15.36
C LEU A 103 -6.35 15.02 14.06
N GLY A 104 -5.41 15.53 13.27
CA GLY A 104 -5.05 14.99 11.97
C GLY A 104 -4.79 13.49 12.01
N ASN A 105 -5.11 12.83 10.89
CA ASN A 105 -4.89 11.43 10.58
C ASN A 105 -3.60 10.84 11.19
N GLU A 106 -3.66 10.40 12.43
CA GLU A 106 -2.98 9.17 12.79
C GLU A 106 -3.75 8.09 12.03
N LYS A 107 -3.12 7.50 10.99
CA LYS A 107 -3.62 6.28 10.37
C LYS A 107 -4.10 5.40 11.52
N GLN A 108 -5.41 5.17 11.63
CA GLN A 108 -5.95 4.24 12.60
C GLN A 108 -5.42 2.87 12.18
N VAL A 109 -4.22 2.55 12.65
CA VAL A 109 -3.63 1.24 12.52
C VAL A 109 -4.57 0.34 13.28
N ASP A 110 -5.27 -0.50 12.53
CA ASP A 110 -6.21 -1.48 13.04
C ASP A 110 -5.68 -2.02 14.39
N PRO A 111 -6.46 -1.99 15.47
CA PRO A 111 -6.05 -2.50 16.77
C PRO A 111 -5.44 -3.91 16.68
N CYS A 112 -5.91 -4.71 15.73
CA CYS A 112 -5.37 -6.03 15.40
C CYS A 112 -3.93 -5.97 14.86
N ILE A 113 -3.61 -5.02 13.98
CA ILE A 113 -2.24 -4.80 13.46
C ILE A 113 -1.31 -4.33 14.58
N LYS A 114 -1.80 -3.46 15.48
CA LYS A 114 -1.01 -2.99 16.63
C LYS A 114 -0.71 -4.13 17.60
N ALA A 115 -1.69 -4.99 17.88
CA ALA A 115 -1.49 -6.20 18.69
C ALA A 115 -0.51 -7.18 18.02
N LEU A 116 -0.67 -7.43 16.72
CA LEU A 116 0.22 -8.29 15.94
C LEU A 116 1.68 -7.79 15.96
N SER A 117 1.89 -6.48 15.84
CA SER A 117 3.22 -5.87 15.90
C SER A 117 3.91 -6.17 17.24
N LYS A 118 3.16 -6.10 18.35
CA LYS A 118 3.68 -6.42 19.69
C LYS A 118 4.12 -7.88 19.79
N PHE A 119 3.34 -8.82 19.26
CA PHE A 119 3.69 -10.24 19.26
C PHE A 119 4.88 -10.56 18.34
N LEU A 120 5.01 -9.84 17.23
CA LEU A 120 6.16 -9.95 16.33
C LEU A 120 7.45 -9.51 17.03
N LEU A 121 7.43 -8.39 17.75
CA LEU A 121 8.58 -7.95 18.55
C LEU A 121 8.93 -8.94 19.67
N GLN A 122 7.92 -9.46 20.39
CA GLN A 122 8.13 -10.45 21.47
C GLN A 122 8.67 -11.79 20.98
N SER A 123 8.38 -12.16 19.72
CA SER A 123 8.87 -13.42 19.13
C SER A 123 10.38 -13.39 18.86
N GLY A 124 10.99 -12.19 18.84
CA GLY A 124 12.43 -11.94 18.79
C GLY A 124 12.87 -11.33 17.45
N GLN A 125 13.81 -10.37 17.50
CA GLN A 125 14.29 -9.62 16.32
C GLN A 125 14.76 -10.50 15.16
N LYS A 126 15.41 -11.63 15.47
CA LYS A 126 15.87 -12.59 14.44
C LYS A 126 14.69 -13.29 13.74
N CYS A 127 13.63 -13.65 14.45
CA CYS A 127 12.42 -14.23 13.85
C CYS A 127 11.66 -13.21 13.01
N MET A 128 11.56 -11.97 13.48
CA MET A 128 10.93 -10.88 12.73
C MET A 128 11.68 -10.61 11.42
N ALA A 129 13.00 -10.44 11.47
CA ALA A 129 13.83 -10.24 10.28
C ALA A 129 13.74 -11.41 9.29
N LEU A 130 13.68 -12.64 9.81
CA LEU A 130 13.51 -13.85 8.99
C LEU A 130 12.18 -13.87 8.24
N LEU A 131 11.08 -13.54 8.91
CA LEU A 131 9.75 -13.49 8.31
C LEU A 131 9.62 -12.32 7.33
N GLN A 132 10.22 -11.17 7.65
CA GLN A 132 10.23 -10.02 6.76
C GLN A 132 10.97 -10.33 5.45
N ALA A 133 12.16 -10.92 5.55
CA ALA A 133 12.96 -11.33 4.39
C ALA A 133 12.23 -12.34 3.49
N PHE A 134 11.36 -13.17 4.05
CA PHE A 134 10.60 -14.15 3.29
C PHE A 134 9.33 -13.55 2.66
N TYR A 135 8.51 -12.85 3.44
CA TYR A 135 7.19 -12.39 3.00
C TYR A 135 7.22 -11.05 2.25
N TYR A 136 8.12 -10.14 2.62
CA TYR A 136 8.25 -8.83 1.96
C TYR A 136 9.33 -8.85 0.89
N ASP A 137 10.55 -9.28 1.23
CA ASP A 137 11.68 -9.25 0.29
C ASP A 137 11.68 -10.42 -0.71
N LYS A 138 10.79 -11.43 -0.51
CA LYS A 138 10.64 -12.64 -1.34
C LYS A 138 11.96 -13.39 -1.61
N ILE A 139 12.87 -13.41 -0.63
CA ILE A 139 14.18 -14.06 -0.75
C ILE A 139 14.03 -15.58 -0.71
N SER A 140 14.78 -16.30 -1.56
CA SER A 140 14.78 -17.78 -1.59
C SER A 140 15.35 -18.40 -0.31
N MET A 141 14.94 -19.62 0.03
CA MET A 141 15.41 -20.32 1.24
C MET A 141 16.94 -20.54 1.25
N ASP A 142 17.55 -20.75 0.08
CA ASP A 142 19.00 -20.87 -0.07
C ASP A 142 19.73 -19.56 0.26
N GLN A 143 19.19 -18.43 -0.21
CA GLN A 143 19.73 -17.10 0.12
C GLN A 143 19.45 -16.72 1.58
N MET A 144 18.31 -17.13 2.14
CA MET A 144 18.02 -16.97 3.57
C MET A 144 19.01 -17.77 4.44
N ALA A 145 19.35 -19.00 4.03
CA ALA A 145 20.35 -19.79 4.73
C ALA A 145 21.71 -19.08 4.79
N LYS A 146 22.15 -18.48 3.69
CA LYS A 146 23.39 -17.68 3.64
C LYS A 146 23.29 -16.39 4.47
N LYS A 147 22.18 -15.66 4.35
CA LYS A 147 21.96 -14.36 5.02
C LYS A 147 21.88 -14.47 6.55
N PHE A 148 21.30 -15.56 7.05
CA PHE A 148 21.10 -15.77 8.49
C PHE A 148 22.05 -16.82 9.09
N GLY A 149 22.97 -17.39 8.30
CA GLY A 149 23.97 -18.35 8.75
C GLY A 149 23.42 -19.75 9.07
N PHE A 150 22.35 -20.19 8.41
CA PHE A 150 21.83 -21.55 8.57
C PHE A 150 22.61 -22.57 7.75
N ALA A 151 22.75 -23.78 8.29
CA ALA A 151 23.52 -24.87 7.67
C ALA A 151 22.93 -25.36 6.32
N SER A 152 21.63 -25.19 6.10
CA SER A 152 20.97 -25.56 4.84
C SER A 152 19.63 -24.84 4.66
N ALA A 153 19.12 -24.80 3.43
CA ALA A 153 17.78 -24.28 3.14
C ALA A 153 16.68 -24.98 3.96
N ARG A 154 16.84 -26.28 4.24
CA ARG A 154 15.92 -27.05 5.11
C ARG A 154 15.92 -26.52 6.53
N SER A 155 17.09 -26.15 7.07
CA SER A 155 17.20 -25.55 8.39
C SER A 155 16.52 -24.18 8.46
N ALA A 156 16.65 -23.36 7.41
CA ALA A 156 15.95 -22.07 7.30
C ALA A 156 14.42 -22.25 7.28
N THR A 157 13.90 -23.24 6.55
CA THR A 157 12.46 -23.56 6.51
C THR A 157 11.92 -24.00 7.87
N VAL A 158 12.66 -24.87 8.58
CA VAL A 158 12.28 -25.30 9.93
C VAL A 158 12.31 -24.11 10.90
N GLN A 159 13.32 -23.24 10.80
CA GLN A 159 13.39 -22.06 11.67
C GLN A 159 12.26 -21.06 11.38
N LYS A 160 11.89 -20.87 10.11
CA LYS A 160 10.70 -20.10 9.73
C LYS A 160 9.45 -20.68 10.38
N PHE A 161 9.25 -22.00 10.29
CA PHE A 161 8.10 -22.67 10.87
C PHE A 161 8.05 -22.45 12.39
N LYS A 162 9.17 -22.64 13.10
CA LYS A 162 9.29 -22.38 14.54
C LYS A 162 8.97 -20.93 14.91
N CYS A 163 9.43 -19.96 14.12
CA CYS A 163 9.12 -18.55 14.34
C CYS A 163 7.62 -18.27 14.18
N LEU A 164 6.97 -18.86 13.16
CA LEU A 164 5.51 -18.74 12.96
C LEU A 164 4.72 -19.40 14.10
N GLU A 165 5.14 -20.58 14.54
CA GLU A 165 4.51 -21.31 15.64
C GLU A 165 4.60 -20.52 16.95
N LYS A 166 5.76 -19.92 17.23
CA LYS A 166 5.95 -19.04 18.40
C LYS A 166 5.02 -17.82 18.36
N ILE A 167 4.83 -17.20 17.20
CA ILE A 167 3.88 -16.10 17.04
C ILE A 167 2.46 -16.60 17.30
N ARG A 168 2.07 -17.73 16.71
CA ARG A 168 0.75 -18.35 16.92
C ARG A 168 0.49 -18.65 18.39
N ASP A 169 1.47 -19.18 19.12
CA ASP A 169 1.35 -19.46 20.54
C ASP A 169 1.22 -18.19 21.38
N ASN A 170 1.99 -17.15 21.07
CA ASN A 170 1.89 -15.86 21.75
C ASN A 170 0.53 -15.19 21.50
N VAL A 171 0.06 -15.27 20.26
CA VAL A 171 -1.26 -14.81 19.83
C VAL A 171 -2.35 -15.58 20.57
N LYS A 172 -2.28 -16.92 20.61
CA LYS A 172 -3.23 -17.79 21.32
C LYS A 172 -3.25 -17.55 22.84
N LYS A 173 -2.09 -17.34 23.46
CA LYS A 173 -1.98 -17.03 24.90
C LYS A 173 -2.57 -15.66 25.24
N SER A 174 -2.44 -14.70 24.34
CA SER A 174 -3.04 -13.37 24.54
C SER A 174 -4.51 -13.29 24.12
N LEU A 175 -4.99 -14.25 23.31
CA LEU A 175 -6.36 -14.36 22.79
C LEU A 175 -7.12 -15.52 23.43
N MET A 176 -7.02 -15.73 24.75
CA MET A 176 -7.99 -16.56 25.46
C MET A 176 -9.38 -15.88 25.56
N SER A 177 -9.69 -14.98 24.62
CA SER A 177 -11.00 -14.56 24.14
C SER A 177 -11.00 -14.83 22.63
N TYR A 178 -11.50 -15.99 22.21
CA TYR A 178 -11.59 -16.40 20.80
C TYR A 178 -12.94 -16.00 20.18
N GLU A 179 -13.77 -15.28 20.94
CA GLU A 179 -15.11 -14.86 20.51
C GLU A 179 -15.10 -13.54 19.73
N ASP A 180 -14.01 -12.76 19.76
CA ASP A 180 -13.95 -11.43 19.12
C ASP A 180 -13.52 -11.45 17.63
N PHE A 181 -13.54 -12.62 16.97
CA PHE A 181 -13.00 -12.78 15.60
C PHE A 181 -14.06 -13.06 14.51
N PHE A 182 -15.35 -13.17 14.86
CA PHE A 182 -16.43 -13.50 13.91
C PHE A 182 -17.68 -12.61 13.97
N GLU A 183 -17.58 -11.38 14.50
CA GLU A 183 -18.57 -10.33 14.21
C GLU A 183 -18.06 -9.32 13.18
#